data_AF-A0A2G9T718-F1
#
_entry.id   AF-A0A2G9T718-F1
#
_cell.length_a   1.000
_cell.length_b   1.000
_cell.length_c   1.000
_cell.angle_alpha   90.00
_cell.angle_beta   90.00
_cell.angle_gamma   90.00
#
_symmetry.space_group_name_H-M   'P 1'
#
loop_
_entity.id
_entity.type
_entity.pdbx_description
1 polymer ?
#
loop_
_entity_poly.entity_id
_entity_poly.type
_entity_poly.pdbx_seq_one_letter_code
_entity_poly.pdbx_strand_id
1 'polypeptide(L)'
;IIMRLLKSDLYTICMASINGTLSEVDILWDDRHACGIVLASKNYPYSGDKGTPIVVTNGGRILCVTALGHSPAEARFEAICASDAIHFEGKFFRRDIGLDRQSPLKSLTYGDSGVDISEGNAFVSDIKDLVKSTLKQGTEQ
;
A
#
# COMPACT_ATOMS: atom_id res chain seq x y z
N ILE A 1 2.32 15.75 -1.46
CA ILE A 1 1.57 14.87 -0.52
C ILE A 1 0.25 15.55 -0.26
N ILE A 2 -0.89 14.87 -0.46
CA ILE A 2 -2.21 15.43 -0.17
C ILE A 2 -2.80 14.63 0.98
N MET A 3 -3.06 15.29 2.11
CA MET A 3 -3.77 14.71 3.25
C MET A 3 -5.14 15.37 3.36
N ARG A 4 -6.10 14.89 2.56
CA ARG A 4 -7.41 15.54 2.42
C ARG A 4 -8.25 15.60 3.70
N LEU A 5 -7.91 14.78 4.70
CA LEU A 5 -8.59 14.74 5.99
C LEU A 5 -7.83 15.48 7.09
N LEU A 6 -6.59 15.91 6.86
CA LEU A 6 -5.84 16.63 7.88
C LEU A 6 -6.24 18.11 7.83
N LYS A 7 -6.83 18.62 8.92
CA LYS A 7 -7.18 20.04 9.07
C LYS A 7 -6.03 20.86 9.65
N SER A 8 -5.21 20.25 10.51
CA SER A 8 -4.00 20.89 11.05
C SER A 8 -2.92 21.05 9.97
N ASP A 9 -2.03 22.03 10.13
CA ASP A 9 -0.89 22.21 9.22
C ASP A 9 0.12 21.07 9.40
N LEU A 10 0.40 20.36 8.30
CA LEU A 10 1.41 19.31 8.27
C LEU A 10 2.79 19.83 8.68
N TYR A 11 3.15 21.04 8.25
CA TYR A 11 4.47 21.58 8.55
C TYR A 11 4.67 21.74 10.06
N THR A 12 3.68 22.29 10.76
CA THR A 12 3.71 22.41 12.22
C THR A 12 3.87 21.06 12.90
N ILE A 13 3.14 20.03 12.46
CA ILE A 13 3.22 18.68 13.02
C ILE A 13 4.62 18.07 12.78
N CYS A 14 5.17 18.22 11.58
CA CYS A 14 6.52 17.76 11.27
C CYS A 14 7.57 18.45 12.15
N MET A 15 7.46 19.77 12.34
CA MET A 15 8.38 20.52 13.20
C MET A 15 8.29 20.12 14.67
N ALA A 16 7.07 19.94 15.19
CA ALA A 16 6.88 19.46 16.56
C ALA A 16 7.42 18.03 16.76
N SER A 17 7.34 17.18 15.74
CA SER A 17 7.94 15.83 15.76
C SER A 17 9.46 15.89 15.82
N ILE A 18 10.09 16.82 15.08
CA ILE A 18 11.54 17.04 15.09
C ILE A 18 12.01 17.58 16.44
N ASN A 19 11.22 18.50 17.04
CA ASN A 19 11.59 19.18 18.28
C ASN A 19 11.18 18.43 19.56
N GLY A 20 10.52 17.29 19.45
CA GLY A 20 10.05 16.51 20.61
C GLY A 20 8.85 17.13 21.34
N THR A 21 8.15 18.09 20.73
CA THR A 21 7.01 18.81 21.31
C THR A 21 5.66 18.37 20.73
N LEU A 22 5.60 17.18 20.13
CA LEU A 22 4.38 16.67 19.48
C LEU A 22 3.18 16.56 20.44
N SER A 23 3.43 16.33 21.74
CA SER A 23 2.39 16.29 22.78
C SER A 23 1.67 17.62 23.02
N GLU A 24 2.23 18.72 22.50
CA GLU A 24 1.69 20.08 22.67
C GLU A 24 0.84 20.53 21.47
N VAL A 25 0.80 19.73 20.40
CA VAL A 25 0.10 20.08 19.15
C VAL A 25 -1.23 19.34 19.04
N ASP A 26 -2.32 20.09 18.88
CA ASP A 26 -3.62 19.53 18.54
C ASP A 26 -3.70 19.15 17.05
N ILE A 27 -3.86 17.86 16.78
CA ILE A 27 -4.02 17.32 15.43
C ILE A 27 -5.50 17.15 15.12
N LEU A 28 -6.03 18.06 14.33
CA LEU A 28 -7.43 18.10 13.92
C LEU A 28 -7.63 17.34 12.61
N TRP A 29 -8.67 16.53 12.59
CA TRP A 29 -9.08 15.75 11.44
C TRP A 29 -10.47 16.17 10.96
N ASP A 30 -10.68 16.05 9.66
CA ASP A 30 -11.99 16.10 9.02
C ASP A 30 -12.75 14.80 9.31
N ASP A 31 -14.04 14.93 9.62
CA ASP A 31 -14.95 13.84 9.96
C ASP A 31 -15.54 13.13 8.73
N ARG A 32 -15.28 13.64 7.53
CA ARG A 32 -15.60 12.98 6.27
C ARG A 32 -14.69 11.77 6.02
N HIS A 33 -15.08 11.00 5.02
CA HIS A 33 -14.33 9.86 4.52
C HIS A 33 -13.57 10.25 3.25
N ALA A 34 -12.39 9.66 3.04
CA ALA A 34 -11.61 9.82 1.82
C ALA A 34 -11.43 8.47 1.12
N CYS A 35 -11.63 8.42 -0.19
CA CYS A 35 -11.32 7.25 -1.02
C CYS A 35 -10.32 7.64 -2.11
N GLY A 36 -9.23 6.88 -2.23
CA GLY A 36 -8.19 7.06 -3.23
C GLY A 36 -8.17 5.90 -4.24
N ILE A 37 -8.24 6.21 -5.53
CA ILE A 37 -8.13 5.24 -6.64
C ILE A 37 -6.90 5.57 -7.46
N VAL A 38 -6.00 4.59 -7.59
CA VAL A 38 -4.81 4.72 -8.43
C VAL A 38 -5.15 4.31 -9.86
N LEU A 39 -4.88 5.20 -10.82
CA LEU A 39 -4.91 4.88 -12.24
C LEU A 39 -3.51 4.43 -12.68
N ALA A 40 -3.44 3.27 -13.31
CA ALA A 40 -2.20 2.66 -13.77
C ALA A 40 -2.15 2.59 -15.30
N SER A 41 -0.93 2.55 -15.85
CA SER A 41 -0.69 2.27 -17.27
C SER A 41 -0.74 0.78 -17.54
N LYS A 42 -1.05 0.41 -18.79
CA LYS A 42 -1.03 -0.97 -19.28
C LYS A 42 0.25 -1.71 -18.84
N ASN A 43 0.09 -2.98 -18.47
CA ASN A 43 1.14 -3.90 -18.01
C ASN A 43 1.74 -3.64 -16.62
N TYR A 44 1.30 -2.63 -15.85
CA TYR A 44 1.67 -2.55 -14.42
C TYR A 44 1.26 -3.85 -13.67
N PRO A 45 2.13 -4.45 -12.83
CA PRO A 45 3.39 -3.93 -12.27
C PRO A 45 4.66 -4.16 -13.10
N TYR A 46 4.56 -4.78 -14.27
CA TYR A 46 5.67 -4.98 -15.21
C TYR A 46 5.99 -3.69 -15.99
N SER A 47 6.89 -3.78 -16.99
CA SER A 47 7.35 -2.63 -17.76
C SER A 47 6.19 -1.85 -18.38
N GLY A 48 5.99 -0.62 -17.90
CA GLY A 48 4.99 0.30 -18.43
C GLY A 48 5.44 0.94 -19.73
N ASP A 49 4.50 1.16 -20.63
CA ASP A 49 4.72 1.92 -21.86
C ASP A 49 4.83 3.42 -21.54
N LYS A 50 5.82 4.09 -22.14
CA LYS A 50 6.08 5.53 -21.94
C LYS A 50 5.58 6.24 -23.20
N GLY A 51 4.40 6.87 -23.11
CA GLY A 51 3.73 7.54 -24.24
C GLY A 51 4.46 8.77 -24.81
N THR A 52 3.75 9.55 -25.65
CA THR A 52 4.24 10.72 -26.45
C THR A 52 3.93 12.13 -25.86
N PRO A 53 4.72 13.18 -26.23
CA PRO A 53 5.27 14.17 -25.29
C PRO A 53 4.35 15.31 -24.80
N ILE A 54 3.03 15.24 -24.94
CA ILE A 54 2.15 16.34 -24.49
C ILE A 54 1.68 16.13 -23.02
N VAL A 55 1.39 14.91 -22.60
CA VAL A 55 1.36 14.41 -21.21
C VAL A 55 1.56 12.89 -21.31
N VAL A 56 2.65 12.36 -20.73
CA VAL A 56 3.01 10.94 -20.87
C VAL A 56 2.85 10.18 -19.57
N THR A 57 2.49 8.92 -19.69
CA THR A 57 2.64 7.95 -18.61
C THR A 57 4.13 7.75 -18.31
N ASN A 58 4.59 8.17 -17.11
CA ASN A 58 6.00 8.02 -16.70
C ASN A 58 6.10 7.20 -15.41
N GLY A 59 5.80 5.91 -15.54
CA GLY A 59 5.77 4.97 -14.42
C GLY A 59 4.56 4.06 -14.52
N GLY A 60 4.48 3.06 -13.65
CA GLY A 60 3.37 2.12 -13.66
C GLY A 60 2.09 2.65 -13.00
N ARG A 61 2.25 3.42 -11.90
CA ARG A 61 1.16 4.16 -11.24
C ARG A 61 1.24 5.60 -11.72
N ILE A 62 0.18 6.08 -12.36
CA ILE A 62 0.20 7.37 -13.05
C ILE A 62 -0.32 8.48 -12.14
N LEU A 63 -1.52 8.30 -11.60
CA LEU A 63 -2.15 9.29 -10.73
C LEU A 63 -3.07 8.63 -9.69
N CYS A 64 -3.34 9.35 -8.60
CA CYS A 64 -4.26 8.92 -7.56
C CYS A 64 -5.45 9.90 -7.50
N VAL A 65 -6.63 9.45 -7.92
CA VAL A 65 -7.88 10.19 -7.78
C VAL A 65 -8.37 10.03 -6.36
N THR A 66 -8.41 11.13 -5.60
CA THR A 66 -8.92 11.09 -4.21
C THR A 66 -10.19 11.92 -4.12
N ALA A 67 -11.28 11.34 -3.61
CA ALA A 67 -12.53 12.05 -3.34
C ALA A 67 -12.86 12.04 -1.84
N LEU A 68 -13.69 13.00 -1.42
CA LEU A 68 -14.24 13.10 -0.07
C LEU A 68 -15.75 12.84 -0.12
N GLY A 69 -16.31 12.23 0.91
CA GLY A 69 -17.75 12.02 1.06
C GLY A 69 -18.14 11.90 2.53
N HIS A 70 -19.42 12.09 2.84
CA HIS A 70 -19.95 11.94 4.19
C HIS A 70 -20.04 10.47 4.62
N SER A 71 -20.00 9.53 3.67
CA SER A 71 -19.87 8.09 3.92
C SER A 71 -18.74 7.44 3.10
N PRO A 72 -18.22 6.27 3.50
CA PRO A 72 -17.25 5.51 2.69
C PRO A 72 -17.79 5.18 1.29
N ALA A 73 -19.08 4.88 1.19
CA ALA A 73 -19.72 4.52 -0.08
C ALA A 73 -19.79 5.71 -1.05
N GLU A 74 -20.12 6.89 -0.53
CA GLU A 74 -20.16 8.14 -1.30
C GLU A 74 -18.76 8.56 -1.75
N ALA A 75 -17.77 8.57 -0.85
CA ALA A 75 -16.39 8.92 -1.20
C ALA A 75 -15.84 8.00 -2.30
N ARG A 76 -16.18 6.70 -2.25
CA ARG A 76 -15.84 5.72 -3.30
C ARG A 76 -16.56 6.02 -4.60
N PHE A 77 -17.86 6.27 -4.56
CA PHE A 77 -18.66 6.57 -5.75
C PHE A 77 -18.09 7.76 -6.51
N GLU A 78 -17.82 8.87 -5.82
CA GLU A 78 -17.21 10.06 -6.40
C GLU A 78 -15.82 9.78 -6.98
N ALA A 79 -14.99 9.02 -6.26
CA ALA A 79 -13.66 8.63 -6.77
C ALA A 79 -13.76 7.79 -8.06
N ILE A 80 -14.74 6.89 -8.16
CA ILE A 80 -14.98 6.07 -9.35
C ILE A 80 -15.44 6.94 -10.52
N CYS A 81 -16.43 7.82 -10.31
CA CYS A 81 -16.94 8.71 -11.35
C CYS A 81 -15.83 9.62 -11.91
N ALA A 82 -15.01 10.21 -11.03
CA ALA A 82 -13.86 11.00 -11.44
C ALA A 82 -12.79 10.18 -12.18
N SER A 83 -12.55 8.93 -11.74
CA SER A 83 -11.62 8.01 -12.40
C SER A 83 -12.09 7.56 -13.79
N ASP A 84 -13.40 7.44 -13.99
CA ASP A 84 -14.01 7.10 -15.27
C ASP A 84 -13.86 8.23 -16.29
N ALA A 85 -14.02 9.48 -15.86
CA ALA A 85 -13.90 10.67 -16.70
C ALA A 85 -12.48 10.92 -17.26
N ILE A 86 -11.42 10.46 -16.57
CA ILE A 86 -10.03 10.64 -17.01
C ILE A 86 -9.68 9.64 -18.11
N HIS A 87 -9.15 10.08 -19.25
CA HIS A 87 -8.78 9.19 -20.35
C HIS A 87 -7.28 9.25 -20.69
N PHE A 88 -6.65 8.08 -20.79
CA PHE A 88 -5.34 7.87 -21.41
C PHE A 88 -5.21 6.42 -21.88
N GLU A 89 -4.34 6.18 -22.86
CA GLU A 89 -4.15 4.86 -23.46
C GLU A 89 -3.70 3.84 -22.40
N GLY A 90 -4.37 2.67 -22.38
CA GLY A 90 -4.00 1.60 -21.47
C GLY A 90 -4.34 1.83 -20.00
N LYS A 91 -5.15 2.86 -19.67
CA LYS A 91 -5.66 3.10 -18.32
C LYS A 91 -6.36 1.87 -17.77
N PHE A 92 -5.99 1.45 -16.56
CA PHE A 92 -6.81 0.55 -15.76
C PHE A 92 -6.77 0.94 -14.27
N PHE A 93 -7.80 0.55 -13.53
CA PHE A 93 -7.91 0.75 -12.08
C PHE A 93 -8.90 -0.24 -11.48
N ARG A 94 -8.83 -0.42 -10.16
CA ARG A 94 -9.75 -1.27 -9.39
C ARG A 94 -11.02 -0.52 -9.03
N ARG A 95 -12.18 -1.18 -9.17
CA ARG A 95 -13.50 -0.62 -8.80
C ARG A 95 -14.00 -1.04 -7.42
N ASP A 96 -13.32 -2.00 -6.79
CA ASP A 96 -13.68 -2.60 -5.51
C ASP A 96 -12.94 -1.99 -4.30
N ILE A 97 -12.28 -0.85 -4.49
CA ILE A 97 -11.54 -0.16 -3.42
C ILE A 97 -12.51 0.25 -2.30
N GLY A 98 -12.24 -0.19 -1.08
CA GLY A 98 -13.07 0.13 0.09
C GLY A 98 -14.40 -0.62 0.14
N LEU A 99 -14.52 -1.76 -0.56
CA LEU A 99 -15.57 -2.74 -0.29
C LEU A 99 -15.08 -3.75 0.75
N ASP A 100 -15.93 -4.05 1.73
CA ASP A 100 -15.66 -5.13 2.67
C ASP A 100 -15.72 -6.49 1.94
N ARG A 101 -14.77 -7.38 2.26
CA ARG A 101 -14.84 -8.77 1.81
C ARG A 101 -16.05 -9.44 2.49
N GLN A 102 -17.13 -9.62 1.77
CA GLN A 102 -18.23 -10.50 2.19
C GLN A 102 -17.85 -11.97 1.97
N SER A 103 -16.91 -12.49 2.77
CA SER A 103 -16.79 -13.93 3.06
C SER A 103 -15.87 -14.07 4.27
N PRO A 104 -16.18 -14.90 5.29
CA PRO A 104 -15.15 -15.36 6.21
C PRO A 104 -14.08 -16.07 5.37
N LEU A 105 -12.85 -15.54 5.36
CA LEU A 105 -11.73 -16.27 4.81
C LEU A 105 -11.65 -17.58 5.59
N LYS A 106 -11.78 -18.72 4.90
CA LYS A 106 -11.37 -20.00 5.50
C LYS A 106 -9.90 -19.81 5.87
N SER A 107 -9.61 -19.74 7.17
CA SER A 107 -8.24 -19.61 7.66
C SER A 107 -7.47 -20.80 7.10
N LEU A 108 -6.58 -20.55 6.12
CA LEU A 108 -5.64 -21.57 5.66
C LEU A 108 -4.64 -21.77 6.80
N THR A 109 -4.52 -22.99 7.29
CA THR A 109 -3.39 -23.35 8.13
C THR A 109 -2.12 -23.39 7.29
N TYR A 110 -0.96 -23.31 7.94
CA TYR A 110 0.33 -23.44 7.27
C TYR A 110 0.44 -24.78 6.52
N GLY A 111 -0.18 -25.85 7.04
CA GLY A 111 -0.28 -27.16 6.37
C GLY A 111 -1.23 -27.17 5.16
N ASP A 112 -2.33 -26.41 5.20
CA ASP A 112 -3.25 -26.27 4.05
C ASP A 112 -2.60 -25.56 2.85
N SER A 113 -1.44 -24.91 3.05
CA SER A 113 -0.63 -24.30 1.98
C SER A 113 0.24 -25.32 1.25
N GLY A 114 0.17 -26.61 1.60
CA GLY A 114 1.00 -27.67 1.02
C GLY A 114 2.43 -27.70 1.56
N VAL A 115 2.69 -27.00 2.67
CA VAL A 115 4.01 -26.98 3.31
C VAL A 115 4.10 -28.06 4.38
N ASP A 116 5.07 -28.96 4.22
CA ASP A 116 5.40 -29.93 5.26
C ASP A 116 6.36 -29.31 6.29
N ILE A 117 5.82 -29.05 7.48
CA ILE A 117 6.58 -28.48 8.62
C ILE A 117 7.69 -29.44 9.07
N SER A 118 7.47 -30.76 8.96
CA SER A 118 8.43 -31.76 9.38
C SER A 118 9.64 -31.79 8.47
N GLU A 119 9.43 -31.78 7.15
CA GLU A 119 10.52 -31.69 6.17
C GLU A 119 11.25 -30.35 6.28
N GLY A 120 10.52 -29.24 6.45
CA GLY A 120 11.12 -27.92 6.65
C GLY A 120 12.01 -27.84 7.90
N ASN A 121 11.56 -28.42 9.02
CA ASN A 121 12.35 -28.46 10.24
C ASN A 121 13.57 -29.38 10.14
N ALA A 122 13.45 -30.51 9.43
CA ALA A 122 14.59 -31.38 9.13
C ALA A 122 15.66 -30.65 8.32
N PHE A 123 15.25 -29.95 7.25
CA PHE A 123 16.15 -29.15 6.43
C PHE A 123 16.83 -28.01 7.20
N VAL A 124 16.11 -27.33 8.09
CA VAL A 124 16.69 -26.30 8.98
C VAL A 124 17.71 -26.92 9.94
N SER A 125 17.49 -28.15 10.41
CA SER A 125 18.47 -28.88 11.23
C SER A 125 19.75 -29.14 10.45
N ASP A 126 19.63 -29.62 9.21
CA ASP A 126 20.76 -29.92 8.34
C ASP A 126 21.59 -28.65 8.03
N ILE A 127 20.90 -27.52 7.77
CA ILE A 127 21.57 -26.23 7.54
C ILE A 127 22.33 -25.77 8.79
N LYS A 128 21.77 -25.93 9.99
CA LYS A 128 22.43 -25.49 11.23
C LYS A 128 23.78 -26.19 11.41
N ASP A 129 23.88 -27.45 11.03
CA ASP A 129 25.14 -28.19 11.15
C ASP A 129 26.16 -27.77 10.08
N LEU A 130 25.72 -27.47 8.85
CA LEU A 130 26.58 -26.84 7.84
C LEU A 130 27.07 -25.46 8.31
N VAL A 131 26.20 -24.62 8.87
CA VAL A 131 26.55 -23.27 9.34
C VAL A 131 27.58 -23.35 10.46
N LYS A 132 27.42 -24.26 11.43
CA LYS A 132 28.39 -24.49 12.49
C LYS A 132 29.79 -24.84 11.96
N SER A 133 29.87 -25.62 10.87
CA SER A 133 31.16 -25.96 10.24
C SER A 133 31.88 -24.77 9.58
N THR A 134 31.17 -23.66 9.36
CA THR A 134 31.73 -22.42 8.78
C THR A 134 32.11 -21.37 9.83
N LEU A 135 31.83 -21.64 11.12
CA LEU A 135 32.19 -20.74 12.21
C LEU A 135 33.72 -20.65 12.32
N LYS A 136 34.23 -19.41 12.38
CA LYS A 136 35.66 -19.12 12.57
C LYS A 136 35.92 -18.77 14.03
N GLN A 137 37.12 -19.05 14.50
CA GLN A 137 37.53 -18.70 15.86
C GLN A 137 37.42 -17.18 16.08
N GLY A 138 36.55 -16.76 17.01
CA GLY A 138 36.28 -15.36 17.33
C GLY A 138 34.87 -14.83 17.02
N THR A 139 33.97 -15.65 16.44
CA THR A 139 32.57 -15.26 16.15
C THR A 139 31.52 -15.92 17.06
N GLU A 140 31.92 -16.52 18.17
CA GLU A 140 30.98 -17.02 19.20
C GLU A 140 30.58 -15.86 20.12
N GLN A 141 29.38 -15.31 19.92
CA GLN A 141 28.65 -14.52 20.93
C GLN A 141 27.46 -15.33 21.44
#